data_AF-A0A661ZMS7-F1
#
_entry.id   AF-A0A661ZMS7-F1
#
_cell.length_a   1.000
_cell.length_b   1.000
_cell.length_c   1.000
_cell.angle_alpha   90.00
_cell.angle_beta   90.00
_cell.angle_gamma   90.00
#
_symmetry.space_group_name_H-M   'P 1'
#
loop_
_entity.id
_entity.type
_entity.pdbx_description
1 polymer ?
#
loop_
_entity_poly.entity_id
_entity_poly.type
_entity_poly.pdbx_seq_one_letter_code
_entity_poly.pdbx_strand_id
1 'polypeptide(L)'
;MEKYMNSENTKIAIFKGKKIRKTIHNNEWWFVIEDVVSVLTESIQPKGYIKDMRRRDVELAKGWGQIATPLKIETQGGFQNINCANTEGIFRI
;
A
#
# COMPACT_ATOMS: atom_id res chain seq x y z
N MET A 1 0.98 21.21 -39.06
CA MET A 1 1.56 20.03 -38.39
C MET A 1 1.94 20.44 -36.97
N GLU A 2 0.94 20.51 -36.09
CA GLU A 2 0.60 19.42 -35.16
C GLU A 2 1.69 19.16 -34.09
N LYS A 3 1.55 19.92 -33.00
CA LYS A 3 1.25 19.40 -31.64
C LYS A 3 2.17 18.30 -31.08
N TYR A 4 3.03 18.67 -30.13
CA TYR A 4 3.39 17.82 -28.99
C TYR A 4 3.43 18.70 -27.74
N MET A 5 2.26 18.98 -27.16
CA MET A 5 1.81 18.40 -25.90
C MET A 5 2.80 18.66 -24.76
N ASN A 6 2.56 19.75 -24.02
CA ASN A 6 3.09 19.91 -22.67
C ASN A 6 2.79 18.63 -21.89
N SER A 7 3.84 18.02 -21.36
CA SER A 7 3.74 17.10 -20.23
C SER A 7 3.26 17.91 -19.02
N GLU A 8 1.98 18.25 -19.02
CA GLU A 8 1.24 18.59 -17.82
C GLU A 8 1.50 17.44 -16.85
N ASN A 9 2.34 17.71 -15.85
CA ASN A 9 2.63 16.93 -14.65
C ASN A 9 1.45 16.01 -14.30
N THR A 10 1.34 14.85 -14.95
CA THR A 10 0.30 13.87 -14.63
C THR A 10 0.84 13.14 -13.42
N LYS A 11 0.96 13.87 -12.30
CA LYS A 11 1.23 13.31 -10.99
C LYS A 11 0.02 12.44 -10.73
N ILE A 12 0.18 11.13 -10.92
CA ILE A 12 -0.85 10.16 -10.62
C ILE A 12 -1.16 10.33 -9.13
N ALA A 13 -2.25 11.04 -8.83
CA ALA A 13 -2.67 11.34 -7.48
C ALA A 13 -3.42 10.12 -6.93
N ILE A 14 -2.71 9.00 -6.76
CA ILE A 14 -3.30 7.68 -6.43
C ILE A 14 -4.10 7.76 -5.12
N PHE A 15 -3.76 8.68 -4.21
CA PHE A 15 -4.26 8.65 -2.84
C PHE A 15 -5.14 9.84 -2.41
N LYS A 16 -5.60 10.71 -3.33
CA LYS A 16 -6.60 11.79 -3.07
C LYS A 16 -6.46 12.52 -1.71
N GLY A 17 -5.25 12.82 -1.25
CA GLY A 17 -5.00 13.50 0.03
C GLY A 17 -5.23 12.65 1.30
N LYS A 18 -5.60 11.37 1.18
CA LYS A 18 -5.66 10.43 2.30
C LYS A 18 -4.22 10.07 2.73
N LYS A 19 -3.97 10.11 4.04
CA LYS A 19 -2.64 9.84 4.62
C LYS A 19 -2.41 8.32 4.68
N ILE A 20 -1.32 7.87 4.07
CA ILE A 20 -0.81 6.49 4.22
C ILE A 20 0.38 6.54 5.16
N ARG A 21 0.34 5.73 6.23
CA ARG A 21 1.49 5.58 7.12
C ARG A 21 2.61 4.88 6.38
N LYS A 22 3.83 5.39 6.57
CA LYS A 22 5.03 4.88 5.92
C LYS A 22 6.24 4.99 6.83
N THR A 23 7.23 4.16 6.57
CA THR A 23 8.51 4.16 7.28
C THR A 23 9.66 3.90 6.29
N ILE A 24 10.89 4.20 6.71
CA ILE A 24 12.09 3.79 5.99
C ILE A 24 12.57 2.47 6.58
N HIS A 25 12.74 1.47 5.72
CA HIS A 25 13.33 0.18 6.08
C HIS A 25 14.23 -0.26 4.92
N ASN A 26 15.44 -0.73 5.23
CA ASN A 26 16.46 -1.08 4.24
C ASN A 26 16.70 0.01 3.18
N ASN A 27 16.78 1.27 3.61
CA ASN A 27 17.02 2.44 2.74
C ASN A 27 15.94 2.71 1.68
N GLU A 28 14.76 2.10 1.78
CA GLU A 28 13.63 2.34 0.89
C GLU A 28 12.33 2.66 1.65
N TRP A 29 11.33 3.16 0.93
CA TRP A 29 10.01 3.44 1.49
C TRP A 29 9.16 2.18 1.62
N TRP A 30 8.60 1.99 2.81
CA TRP A 30 7.64 0.95 3.13
C TRP A 30 6.33 1.58 3.56
N PHE A 31 5.22 1.04 3.10
CA PHE A 31 3.87 1.57 3.28
C PHE A 31 3.02 0.57 4.04
N VAL A 32 2.18 1.05 4.96
CA VAL A 32 1.21 0.21 5.64
C VAL A 32 0.18 -0.31 4.63
N ILE A 33 0.13 -1.63 4.45
CA ILE A 33 -0.74 -2.27 3.44
C ILE A 33 -2.21 -1.97 3.72
N GLU A 34 -2.60 -2.01 4.99
CA GLU A 34 -3.98 -1.73 5.42
C GLU A 34 -4.44 -0.33 5.00
N ASP A 35 -3.58 0.68 5.12
CA ASP A 35 -3.88 2.05 4.75
C ASP A 35 -4.04 2.17 3.23
N VAL A 36 -3.14 1.55 2.47
CA VAL A 36 -3.21 1.53 1.00
C VAL A 36 -4.52 0.89 0.53
N VAL A 37 -4.84 -0.30 1.05
CA VAL A 37 -6.08 -1.00 0.70
C VAL A 37 -7.31 -0.17 1.11
N SER A 38 -7.30 0.43 2.30
CA SER A 38 -8.40 1.30 2.75
C SER A 38 -8.60 2.49 1.82
N VAL A 39 -7.52 3.14 1.38
CA VAL A 39 -7.58 4.30 0.47
C VAL A 39 -8.11 3.92 -0.90
N LEU A 40 -7.65 2.80 -1.46
CA LEU A 40 -8.00 2.36 -2.81
C LEU A 40 -9.41 1.76 -2.90
N THR A 41 -9.84 1.05 -1.86
CA THR A 41 -11.12 0.31 -1.86
C THR A 41 -12.24 1.06 -1.14
N GLU A 42 -11.90 2.09 -0.36
CA GLU A 42 -12.80 2.78 0.56
C GLU A 42 -13.48 1.84 1.58
N SER A 43 -12.87 0.67 1.80
CA SER A 43 -13.38 -0.33 2.72
C SER A 43 -13.33 0.15 4.16
N ILE A 44 -14.44 -0.03 4.86
CA ILE A 44 -14.57 0.18 6.31
C ILE A 44 -13.80 -0.90 7.09
N GLN A 45 -13.57 -2.07 6.47
CA GLN A 45 -12.89 -3.22 7.07
C GLN A 45 -11.72 -3.70 6.19
N PRO A 46 -10.64 -2.91 6.05
CA PRO A 46 -9.54 -3.21 5.14
C PRO A 46 -8.82 -4.52 5.46
N LYS A 47 -8.70 -4.92 6.74
CA LYS A 47 -8.16 -6.24 7.14
C LYS A 47 -8.99 -7.40 6.59
N GLY A 48 -10.31 -7.28 6.65
CA GLY A 48 -11.22 -8.26 6.07
C GLY A 48 -11.08 -8.33 4.55
N TYR A 49 -10.99 -7.16 3.91
CA TYR A 49 -10.75 -7.06 2.47
C TYR A 49 -9.45 -7.77 2.04
N ILE A 50 -8.33 -7.52 2.75
CA ILE A 50 -7.05 -8.19 2.51
C ILE A 50 -7.18 -9.71 2.69
N LYS A 51 -7.88 -10.17 3.74
CA LYS A 51 -8.13 -11.60 3.95
C LYS A 51 -8.87 -12.22 2.76
N ASP A 52 -9.89 -11.52 2.24
CA ASP A 52 -10.62 -11.97 1.06
C ASP A 52 -9.82 -11.88 -0.23
N MET A 53 -8.95 -10.88 -0.41
CA MET A 53 -8.00 -10.83 -1.54
C MET A 53 -7.12 -12.07 -1.54
N ARG A 54 -6.47 -12.36 -0.41
CA ARG A 54 -5.61 -13.55 -0.27
C ARG A 54 -6.36 -14.87 -0.40
N ARG A 55 -7.65 -14.91 -0.07
CA ARG A 55 -8.47 -16.12 -0.27
C ARG A 55 -8.84 -16.33 -1.74
N ARG A 56 -9.03 -15.23 -2.50
CA ARG A 56 -9.44 -15.25 -3.91
C ARG A 56 -8.26 -15.38 -4.87
N ASP A 57 -7.11 -14.85 -4.48
CA ASP A 57 -5.87 -14.88 -5.27
C ASP A 57 -4.84 -15.79 -4.59
N VAL A 58 -4.66 -16.98 -5.17
CA VAL A 58 -3.77 -18.02 -4.67
C VAL A 58 -2.30 -17.61 -4.79
N GLU A 59 -1.93 -16.85 -5.83
CA GLU A 59 -0.54 -16.42 -6.04
C GLU A 59 -0.18 -15.32 -5.04
N LEU A 60 -1.08 -14.37 -4.79
CA LEU A 60 -0.93 -13.40 -3.71
C LEU A 60 -0.82 -14.09 -2.34
N ALA A 61 -1.62 -15.14 -2.10
CA ALA A 61 -1.58 -15.89 -0.85
C ALA A 61 -0.21 -16.55 -0.62
N LYS A 62 0.35 -17.20 -1.65
CA LYS A 62 1.67 -17.83 -1.63
C LYS A 62 2.79 -16.82 -1.41
N GLY A 63 2.73 -15.68 -2.11
CA GLY A 63 3.73 -14.61 -2.01
C GLY A 63 3.63 -13.72 -0.77
N TRP A 64 2.56 -13.84 0.02
CA TRP A 64 2.25 -12.89 1.09
C TRP A 64 3.38 -12.72 2.12
N GLY A 65 4.06 -13.81 2.50
CA GLY A 65 5.14 -13.75 3.49
C GLY A 65 6.38 -12.98 3.01
N GLN A 66 6.57 -12.85 1.69
CA GLN A 66 7.65 -12.06 1.09
C GLN A 66 7.24 -10.60 0.88
N ILE A 67 5.96 -10.37 0.59
CA ILE A 67 5.40 -9.05 0.31
C ILE A 67 5.18 -8.26 1.61
N ALA A 68 4.59 -8.90 2.62
CA ALA A 68 4.14 -8.24 3.84
C ALA A 68 5.12 -8.46 5.00
N THR A 69 5.89 -7.42 5.32
CA THR A 69 6.81 -7.41 6.47
C THR A 69 6.21 -6.61 7.62
N PRO A 70 6.08 -7.19 8.83
CA PRO A 70 5.68 -6.43 10.02
C PRO A 70 6.76 -5.42 10.41
N LEU A 71 6.45 -4.13 10.32
CA LEU A 71 7.35 -3.04 10.73
C LEU A 71 6.75 -2.24 11.88
N LYS A 72 7.62 -1.65 12.70
CA LYS A 72 7.22 -0.79 13.82
C LYS A 72 6.70 0.54 13.29
N ILE A 73 5.40 0.78 13.46
CA ILE A 73 4.69 1.97 13.00
C ILE A 73 4.05 2.67 14.19
N GLU A 74 4.15 3.99 14.23
CA GLU A 74 3.48 4.81 15.22
C GLU A 74 1.96 4.86 14.92
N THR A 75 1.15 4.58 15.94
CA THR A 75 -0.31 4.69 15.87
C THR A 75 -0.81 5.52 17.04
N GLN A 76 -2.11 5.85 17.04
CA GLN A 76 -2.74 6.54 18.18
C GLN A 76 -2.59 5.76 19.51
N GLY A 77 -2.49 4.43 19.44
CA GLY A 77 -2.27 3.56 20.60
C GLY A 77 -0.80 3.30 20.91
N GLY A 78 0.12 4.07 20.31
CA GLY A 78 1.57 3.84 20.41
C GLY A 78 2.14 2.99 19.28
N PHE A 79 3.38 2.55 19.44
CA PHE A 79 4.05 1.77 18.41
C PHE A 79 3.50 0.35 18.31
N GLN A 80 3.18 -0.08 17.09
CA GLN A 80 2.67 -1.41 16.79
C GLN A 80 3.41 -2.01 15.60
N ASN A 81 3.55 -3.33 15.57
CA ASN A 81 4.05 -4.03 14.39
C ASN A 81 2.91 -4.22 13.39
N ILE A 82 3.01 -3.58 12.23
CA ILE A 82 1.96 -3.57 11.20
C ILE A 82 2.56 -4.04 9.89
N ASN A 83 1.82 -4.86 9.15
CA ASN A 83 2.24 -5.35 7.84
C ASN A 83 2.41 -4.18 6.87
N CYS A 84 3.64 -4.02 6.41
CA CYS A 84 4.05 -3.05 5.41
C CYS A 84 4.60 -3.78 4.18
N ALA A 85 4.56 -3.11 3.04
CA ALA A 85 5.24 -3.54 1.83
C ALA A 85 6.02 -2.37 1.24
N ASN A 86 7.14 -2.66 0.58
CA ASN A 86 7.83 -1.67 -0.22
C ASN A 86 7.02 -1.33 -1.50
N THR A 87 7.56 -0.46 -2.34
CA THR A 87 6.87 0.00 -3.55
C THR A 87 6.46 -1.17 -4.47
N GLU A 88 7.36 -2.12 -4.72
CA GLU A 88 7.08 -3.29 -5.54
C GLU A 88 5.97 -4.16 -4.92
N GLY A 89 6.09 -4.44 -3.62
CA GLY A 89 5.10 -5.23 -2.90
C GLY A 89 3.71 -4.60 -2.91
N ILE A 90 3.61 -3.26 -2.84
CA ILE A 90 2.33 -2.57 -2.98
C ILE A 90 1.73 -2.73 -4.37
N PHE A 91 2.50 -2.73 -5.45
CA PHE A 91 1.96 -2.97 -6.80
C PHE A 91 1.56 -4.43 -7.07
N ARG A 92 2.00 -5.37 -6.22
CA ARG A 92 1.58 -6.77 -6.26
C ARG A 92 0.27 -7.03 -5.49
N ILE A 93 -0.23 -6.05 -4.74
CA ILE A 93 -1.46 -6.10 -3.93
C ILE A 93 -2.55 -5.33 -4.66
#